data_AF-A0ABD5WS14-F1
#
_entry.id   AF-A0ABD5WS14-F1
#
_cell.length_a   1.000
_cell.length_b   1.000
_cell.length_c   1.000
_cell.angle_alpha   90.00
_cell.angle_beta   90.00
_cell.angle_gamma   90.00
#
_symmetry.space_group_name_H-M   'P 1'
#
loop_
_entity.id
_entity.type
_entity.pdbx_description
1 polymer ?
#
loop_
_entity_poly.entity_id
_entity_poly.type
_entity_poly.pdbx_seq_one_letter_code
_entity_poly.pdbx_strand_id
1 'polypeptide(L)' 'MIRFDAPHLETVSGEMIENWVRSKGWQEDDFMDEWQASDDYDDPSTLTDQLVWLRDAGFEAVTSIWQYYNFAVYGGRKSE' A
#
# COMPACT_ATOMS: atom_id res chain seq x y z
N MET A 1 -11.31 16.77 -2.46
CA MET A 1 -10.60 15.48 -2.40
C MET A 1 -9.32 15.64 -3.19
N ILE A 2 -8.16 15.68 -2.53
CA ILE A 2 -6.86 15.80 -3.21
C ILE A 2 -6.50 14.37 -3.63
N ARG A 3 -6.67 14.03 -4.91
CA ARG A 3 -6.06 12.83 -5.50
C ARG A 3 -4.56 13.09 -5.58
N PHE A 4 -3.77 12.33 -4.85
CA PHE A 4 -2.32 12.30 -5.06
C PHE A 4 -2.07 11.48 -6.31
N ASP A 5 -2.14 12.13 -7.48
CA ASP A 5 -1.67 11.56 -8.74
C ASP A 5 -0.14 11.51 -8.70
N ALA A 6 0.40 10.38 -8.24
CA ALA A 6 1.82 10.12 -8.21
C ALA A 6 2.14 8.88 -9.07
N PRO A 7 1.87 8.91 -10.39
CA PRO A 7 2.09 7.76 -11.27
C PRO A 7 3.54 7.26 -11.24
N HIS A 8 4.50 8.15 -10.97
CA HIS A 8 5.89 7.77 -10.77
C HIS A 8 6.13 6.90 -9.53
N LEU A 9 5.37 7.06 -8.45
CA LEU A 9 5.49 6.22 -7.26
C LEU A 9 4.93 4.82 -7.50
N GLU A 10 3.86 4.69 -8.30
CA GLU A 10 3.34 3.39 -8.73
C GLU A 10 4.38 2.63 -9.58
N THR A 11 5.01 3.32 -10.53
CA THR A 11 6.10 2.72 -11.33
C THR A 11 7.25 2.24 -10.44
N VAL A 12 7.74 3.08 -9.52
CA VAL A 12 8.87 2.69 -8.65
C VAL A 12 8.47 1.61 -7.63
N SER A 13 7.19 1.57 -7.22
CA SER A 13 6.63 0.48 -6.40
C SER A 13 6.67 -0.86 -7.14
N GLY A 14 6.23 -0.88 -8.40
CA GLY A 14 6.30 -2.07 -9.26
C GLY A 14 7.74 -2.54 -9.48
N GLU A 15 8.66 -1.63 -9.83
CA GLU A 15 10.09 -1.94 -9.97
C GLU A 15 10.70 -2.49 -8.67
N MET A 16 10.26 -1.98 -7.52
CA MET A 16 10.70 -2.49 -6.21
C MET A 16 10.26 -3.94 -5.99
N ILE A 17 9.02 -4.29 -6.33
CA ILE A 17 8.48 -5.65 -6.20
C ILE A 17 9.24 -6.62 -7.12
N GLU A 18 9.42 -6.27 -8.40
CA GLU A 18 10.20 -7.08 -9.35
C GLU A 18 11.60 -7.38 -8.81
N ASN A 19 12.31 -6.35 -8.35
CA ASN A 19 13.66 -6.50 -7.81
C ASN A 19 13.68 -7.35 -6.53
N TRP A 20 12.66 -7.23 -5.69
CA TRP A 20 12.54 -8.05 -4.48
C TRP A 20 12.32 -9.52 -4.83
N VAL A 21 11.42 -9.84 -5.77
CA VAL A 21 11.15 -11.21 -6.25
C VAL A 21 12.41 -11.84 -6.85
N ARG A 22 13.11 -11.11 -7.74
CA ARG A 22 14.41 -11.51 -8.30
C ARG A 22 15.41 -11.85 -7.20
N SER A 23 15.49 -11.03 -6.14
CA SER A 23 16.43 -11.25 -5.03
C SER A 23 16.17 -12.54 -4.24
N LYS A 24 14.94 -13.07 -4.28
CA LYS A 24 14.55 -14.31 -3.58
C LYS A 24 14.80 -15.58 -4.40
N GLY A 25 15.16 -15.45 -5.68
CA GLY A 25 15.39 -16.58 -6.58
C GLY A 25 14.10 -17.31 -6.94
N TRP A 26 12.96 -16.63 -6.90
CA TRP A 26 11.67 -17.17 -7.34
C TRP A 26 11.60 -17.16 -8.87
N GLN A 27 10.71 -17.98 -9.44
CA GLN A 27 10.35 -17.84 -10.86
C GLN A 27 9.61 -16.52 -11.00
N GLU A 28 10.32 -15.51 -11.52
CA GLU A 28 9.84 -14.13 -11.60
C GLU A 28 8.53 -14.03 -12.37
N ASP A 29 8.46 -14.72 -13.52
CA ASP A 29 7.31 -14.66 -14.43
C ASP A 29 6.02 -15.16 -13.75
N ASP A 30 6.06 -16.33 -13.11
CA ASP A 30 4.88 -16.92 -12.44
C ASP A 30 4.34 -16.01 -11.32
N PHE A 31 5.23 -15.40 -10.53
CA PHE A 31 4.83 -14.49 -9.45
C PHE A 31 4.26 -13.17 -10.00
N MET A 32 4.92 -12.60 -11.02
CA MET A 32 4.50 -11.32 -11.59
C MET A 32 3.18 -11.44 -12.34
N ASP A 33 2.90 -12.60 -12.97
CA ASP A 33 1.60 -12.88 -13.59
C ASP A 33 0.47 -12.90 -12.55
N GLU A 34 0.66 -13.58 -11.41
CA GLU A 34 -0.32 -13.58 -10.31
C GLU A 34 -0.46 -12.20 -9.66
N TRP A 35 0.66 -11.50 -9.46
CA TRP A 35 0.69 -10.14 -8.90
C TRP A 35 -0.08 -9.17 -9.81
N GLN A 36 0.21 -9.15 -11.10
CA GLN A 36 -0.45 -8.26 -12.05
C GLN A 36 -1.94 -8.61 -12.25
N ALA A 37 -2.30 -9.89 -12.15
CA ALA A 37 -3.71 -10.29 -12.14
C ALA A 37 -4.48 -9.79 -10.90
N SER A 38 -3.79 -9.52 -9.78
CA SER A 38 -4.43 -8.96 -8.59
C SER A 38 -4.79 -7.47 -8.72
N ASP A 39 -4.05 -6.71 -9.55
CA ASP A 39 -4.35 -5.29 -9.82
C ASP A 39 -5.75 -5.08 -10.42
N ASP A 40 -6.28 -6.06 -11.16
CA ASP A 40 -7.65 -6.02 -11.70
C ASP A 40 -8.73 -6.06 -10.61
N TYR A 41 -8.37 -6.50 -9.39
CA TYR A 41 -9.29 -6.67 -8.26
C TYR A 41 -8.98 -5.72 -7.09
N ASP A 42 -7.81 -5.08 -7.06
CA ASP A 42 -7.40 -4.15 -6.02
C ASP A 42 -7.80 -2.71 -6.36
N ASP A 43 -8.58 -2.07 -5.46
CA ASP A 43 -8.92 -0.64 -5.51
C ASP A 43 -8.52 0.04 -4.18
N PRO A 44 -7.21 0.19 -3.92
CA PRO A 44 -6.73 0.75 -2.67
C PRO A 44 -7.02 2.26 -2.59
N SER A 45 -7.61 2.69 -1.48
CA SER A 45 -7.71 4.11 -1.16
C SER A 45 -6.36 4.67 -0.71
N THR A 46 -6.18 5.99 -0.75
CA THR A 46 -4.91 6.58 -0.28
C THR A 46 -4.69 6.31 1.21
N LEU A 47 -3.44 6.19 1.66
CA LEU A 47 -3.13 6.07 3.09
C LEU A 47 -3.73 7.22 3.91
N THR A 48 -3.74 8.44 3.34
CA THR A 48 -4.35 9.61 3.98
C THR A 48 -5.85 9.42 4.22
N ASP A 49 -6.59 8.92 3.23
CA ASP A 49 -8.02 8.66 3.37
C ASP A 49 -8.27 7.58 4.44
N GLN A 50 -7.48 6.51 4.43
CA GLN A 50 -7.57 5.44 5.43
C GLN A 50 -7.31 5.96 6.86
N LEU A 51 -6.33 6.86 7.05
CA LEU A 51 -6.06 7.52 8.34
C LEU A 51 -7.19 8.48 8.76
N VAL A 52 -7.81 9.19 7.82
CA VAL A 52 -8.98 10.03 8.10
C VAL A 52 -10.15 9.16 8.58
N TRP A 53 -10.43 8.06 7.90
CA TRP A 53 -11.51 7.14 8.28
C TRP A 53 -11.33 6.55 9.68
N LEU A 54 -10.10 6.23 10.09
CA LEU A 54 -9.84 5.80 11.47
C LEU A 54 -10.19 6.89 12.48
N ARG A 55 -9.83 8.15 12.21
CA ARG A 55 -10.20 9.28 13.09
C ARG A 55 -11.70 9.47 13.15
N ASP A 56 -12.38 9.41 12.00
CA ASP A 56 -13.83 9.54 11.90
C ASP A 56 -14.56 8.39 12.60
N ALA A 57 -13.97 7.20 12.64
CA ALA A 57 -14.47 6.04 13.39
C ALA A 57 -14.22 6.11 14.93
N GLY A 58 -13.65 7.21 15.42
CA GLY A 58 -13.40 7.47 16.84
C GLY A 58 -12.11 6.87 17.38
N PHE A 59 -11.15 6.50 16.52
CA PHE A 59 -9.82 6.15 16.98
C PHE A 59 -9.02 7.40 17.30
N GLU A 60 -8.32 7.37 18.43
CA GLU A 60 -7.36 8.36 18.88
C GLU A 60 -5.93 7.96 18.49
N ALA A 61 -4.96 8.87 18.60
CA ALA A 61 -3.55 8.60 18.29
C ALA A 61 -3.30 7.95 16.91
N VAL A 62 -4.12 8.32 15.91
CA VAL A 62 -4.07 7.74 14.56
C VAL A 62 -2.83 8.19 13.81
N THR A 63 -1.98 7.23 13.43
CA THR A 63 -0.70 7.47 12.74
C THR A 63 -0.30 6.31 11.83
N SER A 64 0.53 6.61 10.82
CA SER A 64 1.37 5.60 10.18
C SER A 64 2.60 5.36 11.08
N ILE A 65 2.93 4.09 11.28
CA ILE A 65 4.09 3.62 12.06
C ILE A 65 5.24 3.28 11.13
N TRP A 66 4.91 2.79 9.93
CA TRP A 66 5.86 2.45 8.89
C TRP A 66 5.21 2.60 7.52
N GLN A 67 6.00 3.03 6.54
CA GLN A 67 5.58 3.15 5.15
C GLN A 67 6.77 2.83 4.23
N TYR A 68 6.51 2.08 3.16
CA TYR A 68 7.45 1.79 2.10
C TYR A 68 6.69 1.52 0.80
N TYR A 69 6.77 2.46 -0.15
CA TYR A 69 5.95 2.47 -1.37
C TYR A 69 4.46 2.24 -1.06
N ASN A 70 3.83 1.25 -1.69
CA ASN A 70 2.40 0.94 -1.53
C ASN A 70 2.10 0.16 -0.24
N PHE A 71 3.12 -0.20 0.54
CA PHE A 71 2.95 -0.89 1.82
C PHE A 71 2.99 0.12 2.98
N ALA A 72 2.04 0.01 3.89
CA ALA A 72 2.02 0.81 5.11
C ALA A 72 1.50 0.00 6.29
N VAL A 73 2.09 0.24 7.46
CA VAL A 73 1.53 -0.17 8.76
C VAL A 73 1.04 1.08 9.44
N TYR A 74 -0.25 1.15 9.69
CA TYR A 74 -0.90 2.29 10.31
C TYR A 74 -2.01 1.84 11.25
N GLY A 75 -2.41 2.74 12.15
CA GLY A 75 -3.47 2.43 13.10
C GLY A 75 -3.74 3.58 14.05
N GLY A 76 -4.59 3.31 15.02
CA GLY A 76 -4.89 4.20 16.14
C GLY A 76 -5.37 3.39 17.33
N ARG A 77 -5.56 4.06 18.47
CA ARG A 77 -6.09 3.49 19.70
C ARG A 77 -7.56 3.85 19.83
N LYS A 78 -8.44 2.87 20.02
CA LYS A 78 -9.81 3.13 20.45
C LYS A 78 -9.87 3.03 21.97
N SER A 79 -10.35 4.07 22.63
CA SER A 79 -10.66 4.00 24.06
C SER A 79 -11.87 3.07 24.25
N GLU A 80 -11.82 2.17 25.25
CA GLU A 80 -12.93 1.25 25.59
C GLU A 80 -14.20 2.00 26.00
#